data_AF-A0A2D6PVP2-F1
#
_entry.id   AF-A0A2D6PVP2-F1
#
_cell.length_a   1.000
_cell.length_b   1.000
_cell.length_c   1.000
_cell.angle_alpha   90.00
_cell.angle_beta   90.00
_cell.angle_gamma   90.00
#
_symmetry.space_group_name_H-M   'P 1'
#
loop_
_entity.id
_entity.type
_entity.pdbx_description
1 polymer ?
#
loop_
_entity_poly.entity_id
_entity_poly.type
_entity_poly.pdbx_seq_one_letter_code
_entity_poly.pdbx_strand_id
1 'polypeptide(L)'
;MDASHPIFNTPDKVELVYEEIDTPDHYARYPEGPALGKKLKVWRVHGKLRAKDYGLVSDGYGFDDSPDCEYISGGVNSKGPRSVALGRQGNFFLWGFSAPPGDMTDQAKRVFVNTLVYMKQFDGQRPLGQKAGRARGWAYVFAHWLGDDHLSQYAKKSFGARELEESGGDPKKMAALLKRHDGFLRHDNGWTIDRDALALGLANRDPALLERCVSLLEKGEDRERALRLLRRYTGEEHGDAKAWRRWFEARKDRLYFTDTGGFVFKARSRRSSR
;
A
#
# COMPACT_ATOMS: atom_id res chain seq x y z
N MET A 1 -13.33 0.05 -8.63
CA MET A 1 -14.27 0.94 -7.93
C MET A 1 -15.21 0.07 -7.12
N ASP A 2 -15.39 0.36 -5.83
CA ASP A 2 -16.41 -0.27 -5.02
C ASP A 2 -17.70 0.55 -5.06
N ALA A 3 -18.64 0.15 -5.93
CA ALA A 3 -19.93 0.84 -6.06
C ALA A 3 -20.87 0.61 -4.86
N SER A 4 -20.56 -0.32 -3.97
CA SER A 4 -21.33 -0.55 -2.73
C SER A 4 -20.97 0.43 -1.62
N HIS A 5 -19.86 1.16 -1.77
CA HIS A 5 -19.37 2.09 -0.76
C HIS A 5 -20.40 3.19 -0.42
N PRO A 6 -20.51 3.63 0.85
CA PRO A 6 -21.51 4.63 1.27
C PRO A 6 -21.55 5.92 0.45
N ILE A 7 -20.41 6.39 -0.08
CA ILE A 7 -20.37 7.62 -0.89
C ILE A 7 -21.21 7.54 -2.17
N PHE A 8 -21.52 6.34 -2.66
CA PHE A 8 -22.36 6.13 -3.84
C PHE A 8 -23.84 5.88 -3.47
N ASN A 9 -24.15 5.71 -2.18
CA ASN A 9 -25.41 5.15 -1.73
C ASN A 9 -26.14 5.97 -0.66
N THR A 10 -25.44 6.82 0.10
CA THR A 10 -26.01 7.57 1.23
C THR A 10 -25.37 8.94 1.43
N PRO A 11 -26.13 9.98 1.83
CA PRO A 11 -27.58 9.98 2.03
C PRO A 11 -28.39 9.86 0.73
N ASP A 12 -27.82 10.29 -0.41
CA ASP A 12 -28.50 10.20 -1.69
C ASP A 12 -28.00 8.97 -2.47
N LYS A 13 -28.92 8.10 -2.90
CA LYS A 13 -28.60 7.02 -3.81
C LYS A 13 -28.16 7.59 -5.16
N VAL A 14 -26.99 7.17 -5.64
CA VAL A 14 -26.45 7.59 -6.94
C VAL A 14 -26.51 6.44 -7.92
N GLU A 15 -27.29 6.61 -8.99
CA GLU A 15 -27.29 5.71 -10.14
C GLU A 15 -26.11 6.05 -11.04
N LEU A 16 -25.06 5.22 -10.96
CA LEU A 16 -23.81 5.44 -11.70
C LEU A 16 -23.98 5.12 -13.18
N VAL A 17 -23.72 6.10 -14.04
CA VAL A 17 -23.65 5.90 -15.49
C VAL A 17 -22.21 5.55 -15.86
N TYR A 18 -22.08 4.41 -16.52
CA TYR A 18 -20.82 3.90 -16.99
C TYR A 18 -20.67 4.10 -18.49
N GLU A 19 -19.43 4.29 -18.91
CA GLU A 19 -19.02 4.28 -20.31
C GLU A 19 -17.87 3.30 -20.51
N GLU A 20 -17.67 2.90 -21.75
CA GLU A 20 -16.52 2.10 -22.15
C GLU A 20 -15.50 2.97 -22.86
N ILE A 21 -14.26 2.89 -22.41
CA ILE A 21 -13.12 3.54 -23.07
C ILE A 21 -12.09 2.49 -23.45
N ASP A 22 -11.19 2.82 -24.38
CA ASP A 22 -10.00 2.01 -24.61
C ASP A 22 -9.12 1.97 -23.36
N THR A 23 -8.65 0.78 -23.01
CA THR A 23 -7.66 0.61 -21.96
C THR A 23 -6.42 1.40 -22.33
N PRO A 24 -5.93 2.34 -21.49
CA PRO A 24 -4.75 3.11 -21.83
C PRO A 24 -3.55 2.19 -22.08
N ASP A 25 -2.92 2.31 -23.25
CA ASP A 25 -1.83 1.40 -23.68
C ASP A 25 -0.71 1.26 -22.65
N HIS A 26 -0.36 2.37 -21.98
CA HIS A 26 0.69 2.40 -20.97
C HIS A 26 0.38 1.53 -19.73
N TYR A 27 -0.87 1.11 -19.50
CA TYR A 27 -1.21 0.18 -18.42
C TYR A 27 -0.63 -1.21 -18.64
N ALA A 28 -0.27 -1.60 -19.87
CA ALA A 28 0.42 -2.86 -20.16
C ALA A 28 1.80 -2.96 -19.48
N ARG A 29 2.40 -1.83 -19.06
CA ARG A 29 3.64 -1.79 -18.30
C ARG A 29 3.47 -2.18 -16.84
N TYR A 30 2.26 -2.44 -16.38
CA TYR A 30 1.99 -2.88 -15.00
C TYR A 30 1.62 -4.37 -14.98
N PRO A 31 1.93 -5.10 -13.88
CA PRO A 31 1.60 -6.52 -13.76
C PRO A 31 0.12 -6.85 -14.01
N GLU A 32 -0.78 -5.93 -13.67
CA GLU A 32 -2.23 -6.07 -13.83
C GLU A 32 -2.69 -5.78 -15.28
N GLY A 33 -1.89 -5.04 -16.05
CA GLY A 33 -2.20 -4.58 -17.40
C GLY A 33 -2.76 -5.66 -18.32
N PRO A 34 -2.09 -6.82 -18.46
CA PRO A 34 -2.56 -7.91 -19.32
C PRO A 34 -3.97 -8.43 -19.00
N ALA A 35 -4.44 -8.28 -17.75
CA ALA A 35 -5.75 -8.76 -17.32
C ALA A 35 -6.89 -7.75 -17.53
N LEU A 36 -6.59 -6.50 -17.90
CA LEU A 36 -7.59 -5.42 -18.00
C LEU A 36 -8.47 -5.49 -19.25
N GLY A 37 -8.08 -6.29 -20.26
CA GLY A 37 -8.76 -6.32 -21.55
C GLY A 37 -8.56 -5.05 -22.38
N LYS A 38 -9.24 -4.96 -23.53
CA LYS A 38 -9.10 -3.83 -24.47
C LYS A 38 -9.94 -2.61 -24.10
N LYS A 39 -11.02 -2.81 -23.33
CA LYS A 39 -11.95 -1.78 -22.93
C LYS A 39 -12.10 -1.76 -21.41
N LEU A 40 -12.15 -0.58 -20.83
CA LEU A 40 -12.44 -0.36 -19.42
C LEU A 40 -13.84 0.23 -19.26
N LYS A 41 -14.60 -0.34 -18.33
CA LYS A 41 -15.84 0.26 -17.84
C LYS A 41 -15.50 1.33 -16.80
N VAL A 42 -15.81 2.59 -17.11
CA VAL A 42 -15.45 3.74 -16.28
C VAL A 42 -16.68 4.57 -15.93
N TRP A 43 -16.66 5.22 -14.77
CA TRP A 43 -17.70 6.15 -14.35
C TRP A 43 -17.34 7.57 -14.77
N ARG A 44 -18.27 8.27 -15.43
CA ARG A 44 -18.06 9.64 -15.89
C ARG A 44 -18.31 10.65 -14.76
N VAL A 45 -17.25 11.29 -14.30
CA VAL A 45 -17.30 12.26 -13.21
C VAL A 45 -17.57 13.69 -13.71
N HIS A 46 -17.10 14.04 -14.90
CA HIS A 46 -17.19 15.40 -15.44
C HIS A 46 -17.26 15.40 -16.97
N GLY A 47 -17.58 16.57 -17.53
CA GLY A 47 -17.50 16.82 -18.96
C GLY A 47 -16.06 16.90 -19.48
N LYS A 48 -15.88 17.56 -20.63
CA LYS A 48 -14.55 17.78 -21.23
C LYS A 48 -13.76 18.77 -20.37
N LEU A 49 -12.67 18.29 -19.76
CA LEU A 49 -11.74 19.13 -18.99
C LEU A 49 -10.91 20.02 -19.92
N ARG A 50 -10.44 21.16 -19.41
CA ARG A 50 -9.47 22.00 -20.11
C ARG A 50 -8.09 21.32 -20.04
N ALA A 51 -7.21 21.61 -20.99
CA ALA A 51 -5.89 20.98 -21.10
C ALA A 51 -5.00 21.12 -19.84
N LYS A 52 -5.28 22.09 -18.97
CA LYS A 52 -4.54 22.35 -17.72
C LYS A 52 -5.19 21.77 -16.45
N ASP A 53 -6.37 21.18 -16.56
CA ASP A 53 -7.12 20.66 -15.41
C ASP A 53 -6.66 19.23 -15.07
N TYR A 54 -5.43 19.08 -14.59
CA TYR A 54 -4.92 17.78 -14.16
C TYR A 54 -5.54 17.37 -12.82
N GLY A 55 -6.11 16.16 -12.78
CA GLY A 55 -6.47 15.50 -11.54
C GLY A 55 -5.24 15.04 -10.76
N LEU A 56 -5.49 14.51 -9.56
CA LEU A 56 -4.49 13.90 -8.70
C LEU A 56 -4.82 12.43 -8.49
N VAL A 57 -3.79 11.58 -8.52
CA VAL A 57 -3.91 10.20 -8.04
C VAL A 57 -2.82 9.92 -7.03
N SER A 58 -3.14 9.06 -6.06
CA SER A 58 -2.15 8.44 -5.20
C SER A 58 -1.70 7.10 -5.78
N ASP A 59 -0.52 6.66 -5.35
CA ASP A 59 0.00 5.34 -5.63
C ASP A 59 -0.91 4.27 -5.01
N GLY A 60 -1.30 3.27 -5.81
CA GLY A 60 -2.17 2.19 -5.37
C GLY A 60 -1.45 1.08 -4.60
N TYR A 61 -0.13 0.96 -4.72
CA TYR A 61 0.62 -0.10 -4.05
C TYR A 61 0.83 0.25 -2.57
N GLY A 62 0.02 -0.40 -1.72
CA GLY A 62 0.03 -0.25 -0.26
C GLY A 62 -0.71 0.99 0.23
N PHE A 63 -1.66 1.52 -0.56
CA PHE A 63 -2.47 2.67 -0.14
C PHE A 63 -3.26 2.39 1.15
N ASP A 64 -3.79 1.18 1.25
CA ASP A 64 -4.62 0.65 2.33
C ASP A 64 -3.81 -0.19 3.34
N ASP A 65 -2.48 -0.02 3.40
CA ASP A 65 -1.61 -0.78 4.30
C ASP A 65 -1.70 -0.34 5.77
N SER A 66 -2.26 0.84 6.02
CA SER A 66 -2.51 1.37 7.36
C SER A 66 -4.00 1.19 7.72
N PRO A 67 -4.34 0.82 8.97
CA PRO A 67 -5.73 0.56 9.39
C PRO A 67 -6.70 1.75 9.23
N ASP A 68 -6.18 2.97 9.10
CA ASP A 68 -6.95 4.19 8.89
C ASP A 68 -7.06 4.59 7.42
N CYS A 69 -6.48 3.82 6.50
CA CYS A 69 -6.58 4.01 5.06
C CYS A 69 -7.72 3.21 4.43
N GLU A 70 -8.23 3.68 3.31
CA GLU A 70 -9.29 3.02 2.57
C GLU A 70 -9.22 3.38 1.08
N TYR A 71 -9.07 2.37 0.22
CA TYR A 71 -9.20 2.53 -1.23
C TYR A 71 -10.67 2.40 -1.64
N ILE A 72 -11.20 3.38 -2.38
CA ILE A 72 -12.60 3.37 -2.83
C ILE A 72 -12.68 3.24 -4.36
N SER A 73 -11.93 4.08 -5.07
CA SER A 73 -11.89 4.04 -6.53
C SER A 73 -10.57 4.55 -7.10
N GLY A 74 -10.19 3.95 -8.22
CA GLY A 74 -9.26 4.55 -9.15
C GLY A 74 -9.97 5.54 -10.08
N GLY A 75 -9.21 6.01 -11.07
CA GLY A 75 -9.70 6.82 -12.18
C GLY A 75 -8.84 6.58 -13.40
N VAL A 76 -9.27 7.05 -14.58
CA VAL A 76 -8.43 7.03 -15.78
C VAL A 76 -7.29 8.02 -15.58
N ASN A 77 -6.06 7.53 -15.59
CA ASN A 77 -4.90 8.31 -15.18
C ASN A 77 -3.63 7.89 -15.93
N SER A 78 -2.59 8.72 -15.87
CA SER A 78 -1.29 8.50 -16.55
C SER A 78 -0.28 7.68 -15.74
N LYS A 79 -0.62 7.26 -14.52
CA LYS A 79 0.27 6.52 -13.63
C LYS A 79 0.10 5.03 -13.87
N GLY A 80 -1.06 4.47 -13.60
CA GLY A 80 -1.29 3.03 -13.74
C GLY A 80 -2.67 2.59 -13.24
N PRO A 81 -3.05 1.32 -13.49
CA PRO A 81 -4.40 0.81 -13.26
C PRO A 81 -4.79 0.72 -11.78
N ARG A 82 -3.82 0.66 -10.87
CA ARG A 82 -4.07 0.61 -9.41
C ARG A 82 -4.15 1.97 -8.74
N SER A 83 -3.85 3.06 -9.46
CA SER A 83 -3.76 4.39 -8.85
C SER A 83 -5.09 4.82 -8.25
N VAL A 84 -5.03 5.53 -7.13
CA VAL A 84 -6.19 5.88 -6.31
C VAL A 84 -6.64 7.28 -6.63
N ALA A 85 -7.89 7.44 -7.06
CA ALA A 85 -8.51 8.76 -7.29
C ALA A 85 -9.50 9.12 -6.18
N LEU A 86 -10.12 8.13 -5.54
CA LEU A 86 -10.95 8.25 -4.36
C LEU A 86 -10.42 7.33 -3.27
N GLY A 87 -10.01 7.91 -2.15
CA GLY A 87 -9.51 7.15 -1.01
C GLY A 87 -9.42 8.02 0.23
N ARG A 88 -9.31 7.40 1.40
CA ARG A 88 -9.30 8.08 2.70
C ARG A 88 -8.07 7.68 3.49
N GLN A 89 -7.55 8.60 4.31
CA GLN A 89 -6.63 8.32 5.41
C GLN A 89 -6.99 9.17 6.62
N GLY A 90 -7.38 8.54 7.73
CA GLY A 90 -7.89 9.28 8.90
C GLY A 90 -9.04 10.20 8.52
N ASN A 91 -8.93 11.49 8.85
CA ASN A 91 -9.87 12.55 8.48
C ASN A 91 -9.59 13.22 7.12
N PHE A 92 -8.63 12.73 6.34
CA PHE A 92 -8.35 13.22 4.98
C PHE A 92 -9.04 12.34 3.93
N PHE A 93 -9.64 12.98 2.93
CA PHE A 93 -10.18 12.31 1.77
C PHE A 93 -9.51 12.84 0.50
N LEU A 94 -8.98 11.94 -0.31
CA LEU A 94 -8.48 12.24 -1.64
C LEU A 94 -9.67 12.27 -2.61
N TRP A 95 -10.05 13.48 -3.04
CA TRP A 95 -10.88 13.69 -4.21
C TRP A 95 -9.98 14.04 -5.39
N GLY A 96 -9.63 13.05 -6.20
CA GLY A 96 -8.62 13.16 -7.25
C GLY A 96 -9.09 13.84 -8.54
N PHE A 97 -10.38 14.12 -8.69
CA PHE A 97 -10.93 14.73 -9.90
C PHE A 97 -10.82 16.26 -9.85
N SER A 98 -10.37 16.89 -10.93
CA SER A 98 -10.05 18.32 -11.01
C SER A 98 -11.21 19.22 -11.46
N ALA A 99 -12.35 18.64 -11.86
CA ALA A 99 -13.47 19.40 -12.37
C ALA A 99 -14.05 20.37 -11.32
N PRO A 100 -14.31 21.64 -11.65
CA PRO A 100 -15.09 22.50 -10.77
C PRO A 100 -16.54 21.98 -10.66
N PRO A 101 -17.29 22.32 -9.60
CA PRO A 101 -18.66 21.83 -9.42
C PRO A 101 -19.60 22.07 -10.60
N GLY A 102 -19.44 23.16 -11.35
CA GLY A 102 -20.24 23.46 -12.55
C GLY A 102 -20.03 22.47 -13.70
N ASP A 103 -18.85 21.83 -13.77
CA ASP A 103 -18.47 20.91 -14.85
C ASP A 103 -18.58 19.43 -14.45
N MET A 104 -18.92 19.17 -13.18
CA MET A 104 -19.23 17.83 -12.68
C MET A 104 -20.59 17.35 -13.19
N THR A 105 -20.70 16.04 -13.45
CA THR A 105 -22.01 15.42 -13.67
C THR A 105 -22.87 15.54 -12.41
N ASP A 106 -24.19 15.47 -12.53
CA ASP A 106 -25.07 15.53 -11.35
C ASP A 106 -24.84 14.34 -10.40
N GLN A 107 -24.44 13.18 -10.95
CA GLN A 107 -23.99 12.03 -10.16
C GLN A 107 -22.75 12.37 -9.33
N ALA A 108 -21.73 12.98 -9.94
CA ALA A 108 -20.51 13.36 -9.25
C ALA A 108 -20.76 14.41 -8.16
N LYS A 109 -21.63 15.39 -8.40
CA LYS A 109 -22.04 16.35 -7.37
C LYS A 109 -22.68 15.65 -6.16
N ARG A 110 -23.57 14.67 -6.39
CA ARG A 110 -24.18 13.87 -5.31
C ARG A 110 -23.15 13.02 -4.57
N VAL A 111 -22.26 12.33 -5.29
CA VAL A 111 -21.16 11.56 -4.66
C VAL A 111 -20.25 12.47 -3.84
N PHE A 112 -19.97 13.68 -4.31
CA PHE A 112 -19.19 14.67 -3.55
C PHE A 112 -19.89 15.06 -2.24
N VAL A 113 -21.19 15.35 -2.26
CA VAL A 113 -21.98 15.63 -1.05
C VAL A 113 -22.02 14.43 -0.11
N ASN A 114 -22.28 13.23 -0.63
CA ASN A 114 -22.26 11.98 0.13
C ASN A 114 -20.88 11.74 0.78
N THR A 115 -19.80 12.11 0.09
CA THR A 115 -18.43 12.03 0.62
C THR A 115 -18.25 12.93 1.85
N LEU A 116 -18.77 14.16 1.83
CA LEU A 116 -18.72 15.06 2.99
C LEU A 116 -19.47 14.47 4.20
N VAL A 117 -20.65 13.89 3.96
CA VAL A 117 -21.44 13.22 5.02
C VAL A 117 -20.71 11.99 5.55
N TYR A 118 -20.19 11.15 4.66
CA TYR A 118 -19.38 9.98 5.02
C TYR A 118 -18.17 10.38 5.88
N MET A 119 -17.49 11.46 5.53
CA MET A 119 -16.27 11.90 6.21
C MET A 119 -16.52 12.45 7.62
N LYS A 120 -17.75 12.86 7.96
CA LYS A 120 -18.09 13.40 9.28
C LYS A 120 -17.74 12.46 10.44
N GLN A 121 -17.87 11.14 10.25
CA GLN A 121 -17.54 10.14 11.28
C GLN A 121 -16.03 10.05 11.60
N PHE A 122 -15.19 10.61 10.73
CA PHE A 122 -13.75 10.65 10.91
C PHE A 122 -13.25 11.99 11.45
N ASP A 123 -14.14 12.89 11.87
CA ASP A 123 -13.73 14.19 12.41
C ASP A 123 -12.74 14.03 13.58
N GLY A 124 -11.67 14.84 13.53
CA GLY A 124 -10.56 14.81 14.48
C GLY A 124 -9.65 13.56 14.43
N GLN A 125 -9.93 12.55 13.59
CA GLN A 125 -9.06 11.39 13.45
C GLN A 125 -7.77 11.75 12.70
N ARG A 126 -6.62 11.66 13.37
CA ARG A 126 -5.32 11.93 12.74
C ARG A 126 -4.82 10.71 11.95
N PRO A 127 -4.11 10.90 10.82
CA PRO A 127 -3.41 9.83 10.12
C PRO A 127 -2.51 9.03 11.08
N LEU A 128 -2.60 7.70 11.04
CA LEU A 128 -1.79 6.81 11.89
C LEU A 128 -0.34 6.69 11.38
N GLY A 129 -0.16 6.78 10.07
CA GLY A 129 1.13 6.56 9.41
C GLY A 129 1.45 7.64 8.39
N GLN A 130 2.75 7.88 8.20
CA GLN A 130 3.27 8.63 7.06
C GLN A 130 4.05 7.66 6.17
N LYS A 131 3.97 7.89 4.85
CA LYS A 131 4.75 7.14 3.86
C LYS A 131 6.24 7.44 4.05
N ALA A 132 7.01 6.41 4.34
CA ALA A 132 8.47 6.44 4.44
C ALA A 132 9.15 5.63 3.34
N GLY A 133 8.39 4.79 2.61
CA GLY A 133 8.94 3.89 1.59
C GLY A 133 7.90 3.40 0.59
N ARG A 134 8.29 2.41 -0.21
CA ARG A 134 7.43 1.74 -1.20
C ARG A 134 6.86 0.46 -0.61
N ALA A 135 5.60 0.15 -0.93
CA ALA A 135 5.01 -1.13 -0.54
C ALA A 135 5.60 -2.30 -1.32
N ARG A 136 5.57 -3.53 -0.77
CA ARG A 136 6.15 -4.73 -1.42
C ARG A 136 5.59 -5.02 -2.81
N GLY A 137 4.38 -4.54 -3.09
CA GLY A 137 3.77 -4.61 -4.41
C GLY A 137 4.63 -3.99 -5.53
N TRP A 138 5.44 -2.97 -5.21
CA TRP A 138 6.38 -2.39 -6.16
C TRP A 138 7.50 -3.35 -6.58
N ALA A 139 7.87 -4.33 -5.75
CA ALA A 139 8.84 -5.35 -6.13
C ALA A 139 8.37 -6.11 -7.38
N TYR A 140 7.06 -6.42 -7.46
CA TYR A 140 6.47 -7.11 -8.60
C TYR A 140 6.37 -6.21 -9.85
N VAL A 141 6.15 -4.90 -9.66
CA VAL A 141 6.22 -3.93 -10.77
C VAL A 141 7.63 -3.90 -11.35
N PHE A 142 8.66 -3.81 -10.51
CA PHE A 142 10.04 -3.84 -10.99
C PHE A 142 10.41 -5.19 -11.61
N ALA A 143 9.90 -6.31 -11.08
CA ALA A 143 10.12 -7.61 -11.68
C ALA A 143 9.53 -7.69 -13.10
N HIS A 144 8.33 -7.11 -13.31
CA HIS A 144 7.73 -6.97 -14.64
C HIS A 144 8.60 -6.11 -15.57
N TRP A 145 9.10 -4.97 -15.07
CA TRP A 145 9.94 -4.06 -15.85
C TRP A 145 11.32 -4.61 -16.20
N LEU A 146 11.78 -5.70 -15.60
CA LEU A 146 13.01 -6.37 -16.05
C LEU A 146 12.92 -6.82 -17.52
N GLY A 147 11.71 -7.08 -18.02
CA GLY A 147 11.45 -7.50 -19.40
C GLY A 147 11.10 -6.37 -20.35
N ASP A 148 11.12 -5.12 -19.87
CA ASP A 148 10.82 -3.93 -20.66
C ASP A 148 12.11 -3.31 -21.21
N ASP A 149 12.13 -3.02 -22.50
CA ASP A 149 13.31 -2.52 -23.22
C ASP A 149 13.84 -1.19 -22.66
N HIS A 150 12.96 -0.35 -22.11
CA HIS A 150 13.31 0.97 -21.61
C HIS A 150 13.48 1.01 -20.10
N LEU A 151 12.78 0.13 -19.37
CA LEU A 151 12.74 0.15 -17.91
C LEU A 151 13.64 -0.90 -17.25
N SER A 152 14.16 -1.88 -17.99
CA SER A 152 14.95 -2.99 -17.43
C SER A 152 16.17 -2.55 -16.63
N GLN A 153 16.91 -1.53 -17.07
CA GLN A 153 18.08 -1.03 -16.34
C GLN A 153 17.68 -0.33 -15.03
N TYR A 154 16.53 0.34 -15.01
CA TYR A 154 15.99 0.93 -13.79
C TYR A 154 15.48 -0.15 -12.83
N ALA A 155 14.81 -1.17 -13.36
CA ALA A 155 14.35 -2.32 -12.60
C ALA A 155 15.51 -3.08 -11.94
N LYS A 156 16.61 -3.33 -12.67
CA LYS A 156 17.81 -3.99 -12.12
C LYS A 156 18.34 -3.27 -10.90
N LYS A 157 18.43 -1.93 -10.93
CA LYS A 157 18.90 -1.12 -9.79
C LYS A 157 17.98 -1.16 -8.57
N SER A 158 16.75 -1.67 -8.73
CA SER A 158 15.76 -1.72 -7.66
C SER A 158 15.86 -2.99 -6.81
N PHE A 159 16.70 -3.97 -7.18
CA PHE A 159 16.85 -5.24 -6.46
C PHE A 159 18.23 -5.39 -5.81
N GLY A 160 18.29 -6.17 -4.74
CA GLY A 160 19.57 -6.61 -4.18
C GLY A 160 20.36 -7.48 -5.15
N ALA A 161 21.70 -7.44 -5.04
CA ALA A 161 22.59 -8.19 -5.92
C ALA A 161 22.31 -9.71 -5.89
N ARG A 162 22.02 -10.26 -4.71
CA ARG A 162 21.71 -11.69 -4.53
C ARG A 162 20.42 -12.09 -5.24
N GLU A 163 19.37 -11.28 -5.13
CA GLU A 163 18.09 -11.53 -5.80
C GLU A 163 18.23 -11.43 -7.33
N LEU A 164 19.06 -10.50 -7.83
CA LEU A 164 19.38 -10.40 -9.25
C LEU A 164 20.18 -11.60 -9.75
N GLU A 165 21.18 -12.06 -8.99
CA GLU A 165 21.97 -13.23 -9.33
C GLU A 165 21.11 -14.49 -9.37
N GLU A 166 20.29 -14.72 -8.34
CA GLU A 166 19.42 -15.90 -8.24
C GLU A 166 18.36 -15.94 -9.36
N SER A 167 17.84 -14.78 -9.76
CA SER A 167 16.91 -14.68 -10.89
C SER A 167 17.60 -14.65 -12.26
N GLY A 168 18.91 -14.39 -12.32
CA GLY A 168 19.62 -14.05 -13.54
C GLY A 168 19.11 -12.76 -14.22
N GLY A 169 18.42 -11.89 -13.48
CA GLY A 169 17.72 -10.73 -14.03
C GLY A 169 16.52 -11.06 -14.91
N ASP A 170 16.06 -12.32 -14.94
CA ASP A 170 14.89 -12.73 -15.70
C ASP A 170 13.58 -12.32 -15.00
N PRO A 171 12.61 -11.71 -15.72
CA PRO A 171 11.35 -11.23 -15.13
C PRO A 171 10.54 -12.31 -14.44
N LYS A 172 10.42 -13.49 -15.07
CA LYS A 172 9.57 -14.59 -14.57
C LYS A 172 10.22 -15.26 -13.37
N LYS A 173 11.54 -15.49 -13.42
CA LYS A 173 12.31 -16.04 -12.30
C LYS A 173 12.30 -15.08 -11.11
N MET A 174 12.46 -13.77 -11.34
CA MET A 174 12.35 -12.76 -10.29
C MET A 174 10.95 -12.77 -9.67
N ALA A 175 9.89 -12.74 -10.48
CA ALA A 175 8.52 -12.79 -9.95
C ALA A 175 8.24 -14.06 -9.13
N ALA A 176 8.74 -15.22 -9.57
CA ALA A 176 8.62 -16.47 -8.84
C ALA A 176 9.43 -16.46 -7.51
N LEU A 177 10.63 -15.89 -7.54
CA LEU A 177 11.47 -15.67 -6.35
C LEU A 177 10.75 -14.81 -5.31
N LEU A 178 10.22 -13.66 -5.74
CA LEU A 178 9.48 -12.74 -4.88
C LEU A 178 8.24 -13.42 -4.29
N LYS A 179 7.45 -14.11 -5.12
CA LYS A 179 6.23 -14.80 -4.68
C LYS A 179 6.53 -15.88 -3.63
N ARG A 180 7.60 -16.66 -3.83
CA ARG A 180 8.04 -17.70 -2.89
C ARG A 180 8.42 -17.13 -1.53
N HIS A 181 8.93 -15.90 -1.49
CA HIS A 181 9.41 -15.23 -0.29
C HIS A 181 8.58 -13.98 0.09
N ASP A 182 7.31 -13.90 -0.32
CA ASP A 182 6.48 -12.69 -0.15
C ASP A 182 6.43 -12.19 1.29
N GLY A 183 6.31 -13.12 2.26
CA GLY A 183 6.29 -12.83 3.69
C GLY A 183 7.61 -12.33 4.26
N PHE A 184 8.69 -12.36 3.49
CA PHE A 184 10.05 -11.99 3.90
C PHE A 184 10.61 -10.84 3.06
N LEU A 185 9.85 -10.31 2.11
CA LEU A 185 10.29 -9.17 1.29
C LEU A 185 10.42 -7.91 2.15
N ARG A 186 11.51 -7.17 1.94
CA ARG A 186 11.74 -5.86 2.54
C ARG A 186 12.41 -4.92 1.56
N HIS A 187 12.38 -3.63 1.87
CA HIS A 187 12.97 -2.59 1.05
C HIS A 187 13.93 -1.72 1.87
N ASP A 188 15.22 -1.83 1.57
CA ASP A 188 16.26 -0.92 2.09
C ASP A 188 16.83 -0.13 0.89
N ASN A 189 18.08 -0.41 0.50
CA ASN A 189 18.72 0.10 -0.71
C ASN A 189 18.30 -0.67 -1.99
N GLY A 190 17.15 -1.34 -1.93
CA GLY A 190 16.64 -2.26 -2.94
C GLY A 190 15.74 -3.34 -2.33
N TRP A 191 14.99 -4.03 -3.18
CA TRP A 191 14.16 -5.18 -2.82
C TRP A 191 15.04 -6.37 -2.49
N THR A 192 14.90 -6.88 -1.26
CA THR A 192 15.66 -8.02 -0.76
C THR A 192 14.76 -8.97 0.02
N ILE A 193 15.24 -10.19 0.22
CA ILE A 193 14.61 -11.17 1.11
C ILE A 193 15.28 -11.09 2.49
N ASP A 194 14.50 -10.89 3.54
CA ASP A 194 14.98 -10.91 4.91
C ASP A 194 15.36 -12.33 5.33
N ARG A 195 16.66 -12.63 5.30
CA ARG A 195 17.19 -13.95 5.64
C ARG A 195 17.17 -14.24 7.14
N ASP A 196 17.14 -13.22 8.01
CA ASP A 196 16.99 -13.42 9.45
C ASP A 196 15.56 -13.89 9.77
N ALA A 197 14.53 -13.21 9.23
CA ALA A 197 13.14 -13.63 9.40
C ALA A 197 12.87 -14.98 8.73
N LEU A 198 13.44 -15.21 7.54
CA LEU A 198 13.35 -16.49 6.82
C LEU A 198 13.95 -17.65 7.64
N ALA A 199 15.09 -17.44 8.30
CA ALA A 199 15.71 -18.46 9.15
C ALA A 199 14.85 -18.83 10.37
N LEU A 200 14.03 -17.90 10.85
CA LEU A 200 13.05 -18.16 11.91
C LEU A 200 11.72 -18.73 11.39
N GLY A 201 11.52 -18.77 10.07
CA GLY A 201 10.30 -19.27 9.44
C GLY A 201 9.06 -18.39 9.67
N LEU A 202 9.24 -17.15 10.14
CA LEU A 202 8.15 -16.25 10.51
C LEU A 202 8.16 -15.01 9.62
N ALA A 203 7.01 -14.72 9.00
CA ALA A 203 6.87 -13.58 8.10
C ALA A 203 7.08 -12.25 8.83
N ASN A 204 7.64 -11.27 8.14
CA ASN A 204 7.94 -9.96 8.71
C ASN A 204 6.72 -9.13 9.13
N ARG A 205 5.56 -9.47 8.57
CA ARG A 205 4.27 -8.85 8.89
C ARG A 205 3.52 -9.55 10.01
N ASP A 206 4.02 -10.67 10.51
CA ASP A 206 3.40 -11.44 11.58
C ASP A 206 3.98 -11.02 12.95
N PRO A 207 3.17 -10.49 13.88
CA PRO A 207 3.61 -10.16 15.23
C PRO A 207 4.27 -11.33 15.98
N ALA A 208 3.99 -12.58 15.61
CA ALA A 208 4.65 -13.76 16.16
C ALA A 208 6.17 -13.75 15.95
N LEU A 209 6.66 -13.06 14.89
CA LEU A 209 8.09 -12.83 14.70
C LEU A 209 8.71 -12.07 15.89
N LEU A 210 8.04 -11.00 16.34
CA LEU A 210 8.51 -10.21 17.48
C LEU A 210 8.49 -11.04 18.76
N GLU A 211 7.40 -11.75 19.01
CA GLU A 211 7.26 -12.63 20.18
C GLU A 211 8.36 -13.71 20.22
N ARG A 212 8.65 -14.32 19.06
CA ARG A 212 9.72 -15.31 18.94
C ARG A 212 11.07 -14.69 19.26
N CYS A 213 11.37 -13.50 18.75
CA CYS A 213 12.61 -12.79 19.06
C CYS A 213 12.73 -12.45 20.55
N VAL A 214 11.67 -11.97 21.20
CA VAL A 214 11.68 -11.73 22.66
C VAL A 214 11.97 -13.03 23.42
N SER A 215 11.33 -14.13 23.03
CA SER A 215 11.53 -15.44 23.68
C SER A 215 12.96 -15.97 23.51
N LEU A 216 13.59 -15.73 22.36
CA LEU A 216 15.01 -16.05 22.12
C LEU A 216 15.92 -15.25 23.07
N LEU A 217 15.65 -13.95 23.27
CA LEU A 217 16.40 -13.13 24.21
C LEU A 217 16.28 -13.60 25.66
N GLU A 218 15.08 -14.02 26.08
CA GLU A 218 14.81 -14.55 27.42
C GLU A 218 15.57 -15.86 27.68
N LYS A 219 15.71 -16.71 26.65
CA LYS A 219 16.46 -17.98 26.71
C LYS A 219 17.98 -17.81 26.53
N GLY A 220 18.43 -16.62 26.11
CA GLY A 220 19.83 -16.39 25.76
C GLY A 220 20.26 -17.02 24.44
N GLU A 221 19.31 -17.41 23.59
CA GLU A 221 19.55 -18.05 22.29
C GLU A 221 19.53 -17.02 21.16
N ASP A 222 20.42 -17.18 20.16
CA ASP A 222 20.40 -16.42 18.90
C ASP A 222 20.20 -14.89 19.09
N ARG A 223 20.82 -14.36 20.15
CA ARG A 223 20.53 -13.02 20.67
C ARG A 223 20.74 -11.93 19.64
N GLU A 224 21.78 -12.07 18.83
CA GLU A 224 22.11 -11.08 17.80
C GLU A 224 21.02 -10.99 16.73
N ARG A 225 20.54 -12.12 16.20
CA ARG A 225 19.45 -12.14 15.21
C ARG A 225 18.16 -11.58 15.81
N ALA A 226 17.83 -12.01 17.02
CA ALA A 226 16.64 -11.52 17.73
C ALA A 226 16.67 -9.99 17.91
N LEU A 227 17.80 -9.43 18.36
CA LEU A 227 17.96 -7.97 18.50
C LEU A 227 17.91 -7.25 17.15
N ARG A 228 18.56 -7.78 16.09
CA ARG A 228 18.49 -7.19 14.75
C ARG A 228 17.06 -7.10 14.24
N LEU A 229 16.29 -8.18 14.37
CA LEU A 229 14.89 -8.24 13.93
C LEU A 229 13.98 -7.32 14.75
N LEU A 230 14.11 -7.32 16.08
CA LEU A 230 13.34 -6.45 16.95
C LEU A 230 13.59 -4.98 16.61
N ARG A 231 14.86 -4.55 16.54
CA ARG A 231 15.21 -3.17 16.17
C ARG A 231 14.70 -2.81 14.79
N ARG A 232 14.93 -3.68 13.79
CA ARG A 232 14.53 -3.47 12.40
C ARG A 232 13.01 -3.26 12.27
N TYR A 233 12.23 -4.11 12.92
CA TYR A 233 10.78 -4.14 12.73
C TYR A 233 10.00 -3.30 13.74
N THR A 234 10.64 -2.64 14.69
CA THR A 234 9.96 -1.78 15.66
C THR A 234 10.54 -0.37 15.73
N GLY A 235 11.80 -0.19 15.35
CA GLY A 235 12.54 1.05 15.59
C GLY A 235 12.86 1.29 17.08
N GLU A 236 12.58 0.33 17.95
CA GLU A 236 12.73 0.45 19.39
C GLU A 236 14.06 -0.13 19.88
N GLU A 237 14.49 0.34 21.04
CA GLU A 237 15.65 -0.18 21.73
C GLU A 237 15.39 -0.31 23.23
N HIS A 238 15.67 -1.50 23.77
CA HIS A 238 15.48 -1.81 25.18
C HIS A 238 16.69 -2.56 25.73
N GLY A 239 17.02 -2.30 26.99
CA GLY A 239 18.27 -2.78 27.60
C GLY A 239 18.34 -4.30 27.83
N ASP A 240 17.20 -4.96 28.09
CA ASP A 240 17.17 -6.38 28.40
C ASP A 240 15.91 -7.09 27.88
N ALA A 241 15.91 -8.42 27.96
CA ALA A 241 14.81 -9.27 27.50
C ALA A 241 13.48 -8.98 28.25
N LYS A 242 13.56 -8.64 29.55
CA LYS A 242 12.38 -8.33 30.38
C LYS A 242 11.74 -7.01 29.93
N ALA A 243 12.54 -6.02 29.54
CA ALA A 243 12.08 -4.76 28.98
C ALA A 243 11.41 -4.96 27.62
N TRP A 244 12.00 -5.78 26.75
CA TRP A 244 11.39 -6.20 25.49
C TRP A 244 10.05 -6.89 25.68
N ARG A 245 9.96 -7.86 26.62
CA ARG A 245 8.70 -8.53 26.96
C ARG A 245 7.64 -7.55 27.43
N ARG A 246 7.96 -6.66 28.37
CA ARG A 246 7.02 -5.62 28.85
C ARG A 246 6.53 -4.73 27.71
N TRP A 247 7.43 -4.30 26.82
CA TRP A 247 7.06 -3.47 25.67
C TRP A 247 6.08 -4.20 24.74
N PHE A 248 6.37 -5.46 24.41
CA PHE A 248 5.57 -6.29 23.52
C PHE A 248 4.17 -6.53 24.09
N GLU A 249 4.08 -7.01 25.34
CA GLU A 249 2.81 -7.28 26.01
C GLU A 249 1.91 -6.02 26.09
N ALA A 250 2.50 -4.84 26.29
CA ALA A 250 1.75 -3.59 26.37
C ALA A 250 1.18 -3.11 25.01
N ARG A 251 1.61 -3.69 23.90
CA ARG A 251 1.34 -3.20 22.53
C ARG A 251 0.78 -4.24 21.59
N LYS A 252 1.00 -5.53 21.80
CA LYS A 252 0.72 -6.60 20.83
C LYS A 252 -0.66 -6.54 20.19
N ASP A 253 -1.71 -6.22 20.96
CA ASP A 253 -3.10 -6.14 20.46
C ASP A 253 -3.37 -4.92 19.57
N ARG A 254 -2.44 -3.97 19.51
CA ARG A 254 -2.55 -2.72 18.74
C ARG A 254 -1.50 -2.63 17.64
N LEU A 255 -0.63 -3.62 17.51
CA LEU A 255 0.38 -3.64 16.47
C LEU A 255 -0.27 -3.83 15.09
N TYR A 256 0.27 -3.13 14.11
CA TYR A 256 -0.01 -3.35 12.70
C TYR A 256 1.29 -3.17 11.92
N PHE A 257 1.49 -3.99 10.90
CA PHE A 257 2.65 -3.86 10.01
C PHE A 257 2.32 -2.90 8.86
N THR A 258 3.28 -2.07 8.48
CA THR A 258 3.14 -1.17 7.32
C THR A 258 4.35 -1.28 6.42
N ASP A 259 4.12 -1.63 5.15
CA ASP A 259 5.19 -1.63 4.14
C ASP A 259 5.55 -0.18 3.78
N THR A 260 4.56 0.66 3.51
CA THR A 260 4.76 2.05 3.08
C THR A 260 5.33 2.91 4.19
N GLY A 261 5.09 2.54 5.46
CA GLY A 261 5.66 3.16 6.64
C GLY A 261 7.10 2.73 6.94
N GLY A 262 7.73 1.93 6.07
CA GLY A 262 9.14 1.54 6.16
C GLY A 262 9.40 0.10 6.57
N PHE A 263 8.46 -0.83 6.31
CA PHE A 263 8.55 -2.24 6.72
C PHE A 263 8.73 -2.39 8.24
N VAL A 264 7.83 -1.78 9.01
CA VAL A 264 7.86 -1.82 10.49
C VAL A 264 6.48 -2.06 11.08
N PHE A 265 6.46 -2.61 12.30
CA PHE A 265 5.28 -2.59 13.16
C PHE A 265 5.14 -1.22 13.82
N LYS A 266 3.92 -0.68 13.72
CA LYS A 266 3.49 0.51 14.45
C LYS A 266 2.36 0.14 15.39
N ALA A 267 2.16 0.93 16.45
CA ALA A 267 1.06 0.74 17.39
C ALA A 267 -0.02 1.79 17.13
N ARG A 268 -1.29 1.36 17.06
CA ARG A 268 -2.42 2.30 17.04
C ARG A 268 -2.43 3.12 18.33
N SER A 269 -2.70 4.42 18.22
CA SER A 269 -2.92 5.25 19.40
C SER A 269 -4.10 4.70 20.20
N ARG A 270 -4.02 4.78 21.53
CA ARG A 270 -5.23 4.55 22.34
C ARG A 270 -6.19 5.68 21.97
N ARG A 271 -7.39 5.36 21.49
CA ARG A 271 -8.46 6.35 21.39
C ARG A 271 -8.55 7.01 22.75
N SER A 272 -8.30 8.32 22.84
CA SER A 272 -8.76 9.04 24.03
C SER A 272 -10.27 8.91 24.01
N SER A 273 -10.86 8.32 25.05
CA SER A 273 -12.29 8.51 25.29
C SER A 273 -12.54 10.01 25.29
N ARG A 274 -13.20 10.50 24.24
CA ARG A 274 -13.87 11.80 24.28
C ARG A 274 -15.30 11.52 24.71
#